data_AF-A0A0M4FTU9-F1
#
_entry.id   AF-A0A0M4FTU9-F1
#
_cell.length_a   1.000
_cell.length_b   1.000
_cell.length_c   1.000
_cell.angle_alpha   90.00
_cell.angle_beta   90.00
_cell.angle_gamma   90.00
#
_symmetry.space_group_name_H-M   'P 1'
#
loop_
_entity.id
_entity.type
_entity.pdbx_description
1 polymer ?
#
loop_
_entity_poly.entity_id
_entity_poly.type
_entity_poly.pdbx_seq_one_letter_code
_entity_poly.pdbx_strand_id
1 'polypeptide(L)'
;MGKLTSNDQILLAYYVYNFIEENKEEALKELKDTVTDSLPDFDKIIAELLEEGWMSNENEELGITNEGILHIDSILHIQSYATERNKLAYVKDSLLINEIELSPPALKEYIHKHIGIEK
;
A
#
# COMPACT_ATOMS: atom_id res chain seq x y z
N MET A 1 9.89 -13.87 10.20
CA MET A 1 8.58 -13.24 9.96
C MET A 1 8.75 -11.74 10.11
N GLY A 2 8.74 -11.01 8.99
CA GLY A 2 8.69 -9.56 8.99
C GLY A 2 7.25 -9.12 9.20
N LYS A 3 6.99 -8.27 10.20
CA LYS A 3 5.67 -7.68 10.41
C LYS A 3 5.74 -6.21 10.01
N LEU A 4 4.91 -5.81 9.05
CA LEU A 4 4.78 -4.41 8.68
C LEU A 4 4.04 -3.66 9.78
N THR A 5 4.50 -2.45 10.09
CA THR A 5 3.77 -1.55 11.00
C THR A 5 2.45 -1.11 10.37
N SER A 6 1.50 -0.61 11.16
CA SER A 6 0.24 -0.09 10.61
C SER A 6 0.48 1.01 9.57
N ASN A 7 1.52 1.84 9.77
CA ASN A 7 1.92 2.90 8.86
C ASN A 7 2.41 2.32 7.52
N ASP A 8 3.32 1.35 7.57
CA ASP A 8 3.83 0.68 6.36
C ASP A 8 2.72 -0.06 5.60
N GLN A 9 1.75 -0.61 6.31
CA GLN A 9 0.63 -1.33 5.70
C GLN A 9 -0.36 -0.40 4.99
N ILE A 10 -0.68 0.76 5.58
CA ILE A 10 -1.46 1.79 4.89
C ILE A 10 -0.69 2.27 3.67
N LEU A 11 0.59 2.60 3.84
CA LEU A 11 1.42 3.08 2.75
C LEU A 11 1.52 2.03 1.62
N LEU A 12 1.60 0.75 1.94
CA LEU A 12 1.56 -0.34 0.98
C LEU A 12 0.22 -0.41 0.23
N ALA A 13 -0.91 -0.17 0.90
CA ALA A 13 -2.21 -0.15 0.24
C ALA A 13 -2.31 1.00 -0.77
N TYR A 14 -1.83 2.20 -0.41
CA TYR A 14 -1.73 3.34 -1.33
C TYR A 14 -0.69 3.10 -2.45
N TYR A 15 0.40 2.40 -2.16
CA TYR A 15 1.38 1.96 -3.15
C TYR A 15 0.72 1.06 -4.19
N VAL A 16 -0.03 0.03 -3.76
CA VAL A 16 -0.75 -0.87 -4.67
C VAL A 16 -1.74 -0.08 -5.53
N TYR A 17 -2.53 0.80 -4.91
CA TYR A 17 -3.46 1.68 -5.62
C TYR A 17 -2.78 2.53 -6.70
N ASN A 18 -1.57 3.04 -6.44
CA ASN A 18 -0.84 3.87 -7.40
C ASN A 18 -0.54 3.15 -8.72
N PHE A 19 -0.39 1.83 -8.70
CA PHE A 19 -0.10 1.01 -9.89
C PHE A 19 -1.35 0.32 -10.48
N ILE A 20 -2.54 0.60 -9.94
CA ILE A 20 -3.80 0.14 -10.54
C ILE A 20 -4.13 1.04 -11.73
N GLU A 21 -4.10 0.48 -12.94
CA GLU A 21 -4.44 1.20 -14.18
C GLU A 21 -5.95 1.15 -14.49
N GLU A 22 -6.66 0.11 -14.07
CA GLU A 22 -8.08 -0.14 -14.39
C GLU A 22 -8.99 0.11 -13.16
N ASN A 23 -10.21 0.63 -13.38
CA ASN A 23 -11.21 0.86 -12.32
C ASN A 23 -10.71 1.72 -11.14
N LYS A 24 -9.90 2.74 -11.44
CA LYS A 24 -9.20 3.57 -10.45
C LYS A 24 -10.15 4.26 -9.44
N GLU A 25 -11.34 4.69 -9.86
CA GLU A 25 -12.35 5.27 -8.96
C GLU A 25 -12.92 4.25 -7.97
N GLU A 26 -13.21 3.03 -8.44
CA GLU A 26 -13.71 1.94 -7.61
C GLU A 26 -12.63 1.48 -6.63
N ALA A 27 -11.39 1.33 -7.11
CA ALA A 27 -10.25 0.95 -6.28
C ALA A 27 -9.92 2.01 -5.21
N LEU A 28 -10.10 3.31 -5.51
CA LEU A 28 -9.93 4.39 -4.53
C LEU A 28 -11.02 4.34 -3.46
N LYS A 29 -12.27 4.10 -3.86
CA LYS A 29 -13.38 3.97 -2.92
C LYS A 29 -13.17 2.76 -2.01
N GLU A 30 -12.84 1.61 -2.58
CA GLU A 30 -12.56 0.38 -1.83
C GLU A 30 -11.37 0.56 -0.88
N LEU A 31 -10.32 1.26 -1.32
CA LEU A 31 -9.19 1.63 -0.45
C LEU A 31 -9.66 2.45 0.74
N LYS A 32 -10.39 3.55 0.50
CA LYS A 32 -10.88 4.47 1.55
C LYS A 32 -11.77 3.75 2.55
N ASP A 33 -12.73 2.95 2.08
CA ASP A 33 -13.61 2.16 2.93
C ASP A 33 -12.78 1.17 3.76
N THR A 34 -11.83 0.47 3.13
CA THR A 34 -10.95 -0.51 3.80
C THR A 34 -10.12 0.14 4.89
N VAL A 35 -9.43 1.24 4.63
CA VAL A 35 -8.54 1.86 5.63
C VAL A 35 -9.30 2.51 6.77
N THR A 36 -10.47 3.09 6.49
CA THR A 36 -11.33 3.74 7.50
C THR A 36 -11.95 2.70 8.44
N ASP A 37 -12.43 1.57 7.91
CA ASP A 37 -13.04 0.50 8.73
C ASP A 37 -12.00 -0.37 9.44
N SER A 38 -10.80 -0.51 8.89
CA SER A 38 -9.78 -1.42 9.40
C SER A 38 -9.00 -0.86 10.59
N LEU A 39 -8.81 0.46 10.67
CA LEU A 39 -7.88 1.07 11.62
C LEU A 39 -8.53 2.25 12.38
N PRO A 40 -8.79 2.10 13.69
CA PRO A 40 -9.41 3.16 14.48
C PRO A 40 -8.52 4.42 14.62
N ASP A 41 -7.22 4.29 14.37
CA ASP A 41 -6.24 5.38 14.42
C ASP A 41 -5.88 5.93 13.02
N PHE A 42 -6.70 5.67 12.00
CA PHE A 42 -6.42 6.03 10.60
C PHE A 42 -5.99 7.50 10.43
N ASP A 43 -6.75 8.45 10.98
CA ASP A 43 -6.45 9.89 10.87
C ASP A 43 -5.07 10.25 11.43
N LYS A 44 -4.67 9.59 12.54
CA LYS A 44 -3.37 9.81 13.15
C LYS A 44 -2.26 9.23 12.29
N ILE A 45 -2.44 8.02 11.75
CA ILE A 45 -1.44 7.38 10.90
C ILE A 45 -1.24 8.19 9.60
N ILE A 46 -2.33 8.66 8.99
CA ILE A 46 -2.24 9.52 7.80
C ILE A 46 -1.51 10.83 8.12
N ALA A 47 -1.80 11.45 9.26
CA ALA A 47 -1.08 12.65 9.67
C ALA A 47 0.44 12.40 9.81
N GLU A 48 0.84 11.29 10.43
CA GLU A 48 2.26 10.89 10.53
C GLU A 48 2.88 10.66 9.13
N LEU A 49 2.18 9.96 8.23
CA LEU A 49 2.66 9.70 6.87
C LEU A 49 2.78 10.97 6.01
N LEU A 50 1.94 11.97 6.26
CA LEU A 50 2.02 13.29 5.64
C LEU A 50 3.20 14.10 6.20
N GLU A 51 3.41 14.07 7.53
CA GLU A 51 4.54 14.74 8.19
C GLU A 51 5.89 14.18 7.75
N GLU A 52 5.99 12.85 7.58
CA GLU A 52 7.19 12.17 7.06
C GLU A 52 7.39 12.35 5.54
N GLY A 53 6.41 12.94 4.83
CA GLY A 53 6.47 13.20 3.39
C GLY A 53 6.30 11.95 2.51
N TRP A 54 5.90 10.81 3.08
CA TRP A 54 5.63 9.58 2.34
C TRP A 54 4.27 9.60 1.64
N MET A 55 3.35 10.42 2.14
CA MET A 55 2.08 10.72 1.48
C MET A 55 1.96 12.21 1.21
N SER A 56 1.08 12.55 0.27
CA SER A 56 0.68 13.91 -0.05
C SER A 56 -0.83 13.98 -0.16
N ASN A 57 -1.41 15.10 0.25
CA ASN A 57 -2.82 15.43 0.03
C ASN A 57 -2.98 16.55 -1.01
N GLU A 58 -2.05 16.63 -1.98
CA GLU A 58 -2.12 17.61 -3.05
C GLU A 58 -3.42 17.43 -3.85
N ASN A 59 -4.09 18.54 -4.17
CA ASN A 59 -5.40 18.55 -4.85
C ASN A 59 -6.54 17.85 -4.08
N GLU A 60 -6.47 17.85 -2.74
CA GLU A 60 -7.49 17.25 -1.86
C GLU A 60 -7.60 15.72 -1.98
N GLU A 61 -6.65 15.07 -2.65
CA GLU A 61 -6.57 13.62 -2.80
C GLU A 61 -5.33 13.07 -2.09
N LEU A 62 -5.55 12.11 -1.18
CA LEU A 62 -4.45 11.37 -0.54
C LEU A 62 -3.79 10.45 -1.57
N GLY A 63 -2.50 10.65 -1.79
CA GLY A 63 -1.66 9.85 -2.67
C GLY A 63 -0.31 9.53 -2.03
N ILE A 64 0.32 8.47 -2.52
CA ILE A 64 1.69 8.13 -2.14
C ILE A 64 2.68 9.01 -2.92
N THR A 65 3.72 9.50 -2.26
CA THR A 65 4.79 10.28 -2.91
C THR A 65 5.88 9.37 -3.46
N ASN A 66 6.82 9.95 -4.21
CA ASN A 66 8.02 9.21 -4.64
C ASN A 66 8.83 8.67 -3.46
N GLU A 67 8.94 9.42 -2.37
CA GLU A 67 9.64 8.97 -1.15
C GLU A 67 8.91 7.79 -0.51
N GLY A 68 7.57 7.83 -0.44
CA GLY A 68 6.77 6.71 0.04
C GLY A 68 6.94 5.46 -0.83
N ILE A 69 7.01 5.62 -2.15
CA ILE A 69 7.28 4.52 -3.09
C ILE A 69 8.65 3.89 -2.82
N LEU A 70 9.70 4.70 -2.63
CA LEU A 70 11.05 4.22 -2.33
C LEU A 70 11.14 3.51 -0.99
N HIS A 71 10.41 4.00 0.03
CA HIS A 71 10.33 3.35 1.33
C HIS A 71 9.73 1.95 1.23
N ILE A 72 8.60 1.80 0.52
CA ILE A 72 7.98 0.49 0.28
C ILE A 72 8.87 -0.43 -0.56
N ASP A 73 9.50 0.09 -1.63
CA ASP A 73 10.46 -0.68 -2.42
C ASP A 73 11.60 -1.23 -1.54
N SER A 74 12.12 -0.41 -0.62
CA SER A 74 13.17 -0.80 0.32
C SER A 74 12.70 -1.90 1.28
N ILE A 75 11.50 -1.76 1.87
CA ILE A 75 10.94 -2.76 2.79
C ILE A 75 10.68 -4.08 2.07
N LEU A 76 10.12 -4.02 0.86
CA LEU A 76 9.79 -5.19 0.06
C LEU A 76 11.00 -5.72 -0.72
N HIS A 77 12.18 -5.14 -0.56
CA HIS A 77 13.39 -5.48 -1.30
C HIS A 77 13.19 -5.49 -2.84
N ILE A 78 12.27 -4.64 -3.31
CA ILE A 78 12.00 -4.45 -4.74
C ILE A 78 13.13 -3.59 -5.30
N GLN A 79 13.78 -4.11 -6.34
CA GLN A 79 14.89 -3.41 -6.97
C GLN A 79 14.37 -2.21 -7.76
N SER A 80 15.06 -1.07 -7.69
CA SER A 80 14.65 0.19 -8.34
C SER A 80 14.55 0.11 -9.88
N TYR A 81 15.11 -0.92 -10.51
CA TYR A 81 14.99 -1.18 -11.95
C TYR A 81 13.76 -2.01 -12.34
N ALA A 82 12.96 -2.47 -11.36
CA ALA A 82 11.68 -3.12 -11.63
C ALA A 82 10.77 -2.16 -12.39
N THR A 83 10.38 -2.52 -13.61
CA THR A 83 9.51 -1.68 -14.44
C THR A 83 8.16 -1.50 -13.77
N GLU A 84 7.58 -0.30 -13.83
CA GLU A 84 6.28 0.04 -13.24
C GLU A 84 5.19 -0.99 -13.58
N ARG A 85 5.19 -1.49 -14.83
CA ARG A 85 4.28 -2.55 -15.31
C ARG A 85 4.27 -3.85 -14.51
N ASN A 86 5.34 -4.15 -13.77
CA ASN A 86 5.48 -5.40 -13.01
C ASN A 86 5.61 -5.16 -11.51
N LYS A 87 5.51 -3.92 -11.02
CA LYS A 87 5.71 -3.60 -9.59
C LYS A 87 4.74 -4.38 -8.69
N LEU A 88 3.48 -4.57 -9.09
CA LEU A 88 2.51 -5.38 -8.34
C LEU A 88 2.90 -6.86 -8.24
N ALA A 89 3.50 -7.43 -9.28
CA ALA A 89 4.00 -8.81 -9.24
C ALA A 89 5.18 -8.95 -8.26
N TYR A 90 6.08 -7.96 -8.23
CA TYR A 90 7.16 -7.93 -7.24
C TYR A 90 6.66 -7.75 -5.80
N VAL A 91 5.60 -6.97 -5.59
CA VAL A 91 4.94 -6.88 -4.27
C VAL A 91 4.41 -8.24 -3.85
N LYS A 92 3.69 -8.94 -4.74
CA LYS A 92 3.20 -10.30 -4.49
C LYS A 92 4.33 -11.25 -4.13
N ASP A 93 5.38 -11.32 -4.94
CA ASP A 93 6.51 -12.21 -4.70
C ASP A 93 7.20 -11.88 -3.39
N SER A 94 7.41 -10.60 -3.08
CA SER A 94 8.04 -10.18 -1.84
C SER A 94 7.21 -10.53 -0.60
N LEU A 95 5.89 -10.30 -0.63
CA LEU A 95 5.01 -10.64 0.48
C LEU A 95 5.00 -12.16 0.74
N LEU A 96 5.04 -12.98 -0.32
CA LEU A 96 5.08 -14.44 -0.23
C LEU A 96 6.44 -14.96 0.24
N ILE A 97 7.54 -14.47 -0.33
CA ILE A 97 8.91 -14.91 -0.01
C ILE A 97 9.30 -14.52 1.42
N ASN A 98 8.95 -13.30 1.84
CA ASN A 98 9.33 -12.77 3.14
C ASN A 98 8.34 -13.14 4.26
N GLU A 99 7.31 -13.93 3.93
CA GLU A 99 6.21 -14.32 4.83
C GLU A 99 5.66 -13.12 5.61
N ILE A 100 5.43 -12.01 4.89
CA ILE A 100 4.98 -10.76 5.50
C ILE A 100 3.51 -10.91 5.87
N GLU A 101 3.23 -10.84 7.17
CA GLU A 101 1.86 -10.87 7.67
C GLU A 101 1.23 -9.48 7.62
N LEU A 102 0.17 -9.36 6.80
CA LEU A 102 -0.70 -8.18 6.75
C LEU A 102 -1.84 -8.32 7.77
N SER A 103 -2.05 -7.26 8.54
CA SER A 103 -3.15 -7.10 9.50
C SER A 103 -3.52 -5.62 9.57
N PRO A 104 -4.78 -5.23 9.30
CA PRO A 104 -6.00 -6.00 9.57
C PRO A 104 -6.50 -6.88 8.38
N PRO A 105 -7.42 -7.84 8.60
CA PRO A 105 -7.91 -8.76 7.56
C PRO A 105 -8.44 -8.07 6.30
N ALA A 106 -9.22 -7.00 6.44
CA ALA A 106 -9.79 -6.27 5.31
C ALA A 106 -8.69 -5.61 4.45
N LEU A 107 -7.65 -5.04 5.07
CA LEU A 107 -6.50 -4.48 4.37
C LEU A 107 -5.69 -5.56 3.64
N LYS A 108 -5.53 -6.73 4.27
CA LYS A 108 -4.91 -7.89 3.63
C LYS A 108 -5.70 -8.34 2.40
N GLU A 109 -7.01 -8.44 2.49
CA GLU A 109 -7.88 -8.84 1.38
C GLU A 109 -7.80 -7.85 0.22
N TYR A 110 -7.86 -6.54 0.51
CA TYR A 110 -7.67 -5.50 -0.50
C TYR A 110 -6.34 -5.65 -1.24
N ILE A 111 -5.22 -5.72 -0.51
CA ILE A 111 -3.90 -5.84 -1.11
C ILE A 111 -3.79 -7.12 -1.93
N HIS A 112 -4.21 -8.26 -1.39
CA HIS A 112 -4.15 -9.55 -2.06
C HIS A 112 -4.97 -9.59 -3.36
N LYS A 113 -6.18 -9.03 -3.34
CA LYS A 113 -7.06 -8.91 -4.51
C LYS A 113 -6.36 -8.15 -5.65
N HIS A 114 -5.75 -7.01 -5.34
CA HIS A 114 -5.17 -6.13 -6.36
C HIS A 114 -3.77 -6.55 -6.85
N ILE A 115 -3.04 -7.38 -6.09
CA ILE A 115 -1.77 -7.97 -6.55
C ILE A 115 -1.93 -9.38 -7.12
N GLY A 116 -3.17 -9.87 -7.28
CA GLY A 116 -3.47 -11.19 -7.86
C GLY A 116 -3.02 -12.36 -6.98
N ILE A 117 -3.09 -12.22 -5.66
CA ILE A 117 -3.08 -13.33 -4.71
C ILE A 117 -4.54 -13.70 -4.46
N GLU A 118 -5.08 -14.55 -5.34
CA GLU A 118 -6.37 -15.19 -5.07
C GLU A 118 -6.19 -16.21 -3.92
N LYS A 119 -7.11 -16.16 -2.96
CA LYS A 119 -7.21 -17.13 -1.85
C LYS A 119 -8.19 -18.23 -2.20
#